data_AF-A0A3B0YVT2-F1
#
_entry.id   AF-A0A3B0YVT2-F1
#
_cell.length_a   1.000
_cell.length_b   1.000
_cell.length_c   1.000
_cell.angle_alpha   90.00
_cell.angle_beta   90.00
_cell.angle_gamma   90.00
#
_symmetry.space_group_name_H-M   'P 1'
#
loop_
_entity.id
_entity.type
_entity.pdbx_description
1 polymer ?
#
loop_
_entity_poly.entity_id
_entity_poly.type
_entity_poly.pdbx_seq_one_letter_code
_entity_poly.pdbx_strand_id
1 'polypeptide(L)'
;MKYLISIALLLVLSACEKTSTEPQDSASSNSINNSRSYLDKPVRGKVTQRGLYMLVRSDGVVDDPTTGTGKAVSNPVVQQVKSTERIPLIKGGQMYFQYRIWPLPDQPAYVELRRVLKHPEMTLPDGTVSTGSDYIMKGKVRVTANQAIAYTGYGLDEDYELVEGDWVFEIWYQDKKLIEQTFTAYWPDREEIAALKQYLEPGKKVGISRPSADKPFSKKDWPRVVVGKTEAPESAASSDKP
;
A
#
# COMPACT_ATOMS: atom_id res chain seq x y z
N MET A 1 -13.27 -57.13 8.25
CA MET A 1 -12.09 -56.73 9.07
C MET A 1 -12.02 -55.20 8.99
N LYS A 2 -12.77 -54.45 9.80
CA LYS A 2 -12.45 -53.96 11.16
C LYS A 2 -11.01 -53.46 11.28
N TYR A 3 -10.80 -52.14 11.25
CA TYR A 3 -10.03 -51.41 12.28
C TYR A 3 -10.53 -49.96 12.32
N LEU A 4 -11.34 -49.68 13.36
CA LEU A 4 -11.64 -48.36 13.90
C LEU A 4 -10.48 -47.99 14.83
N ILE A 5 -9.83 -46.85 14.62
CA ILE A 5 -8.91 -46.27 15.61
C ILE A 5 -9.62 -45.06 16.21
N SER A 6 -10.16 -45.28 17.41
CA SER A 6 -10.56 -44.25 18.36
C SER A 6 -9.30 -43.59 18.94
N ILE A 7 -9.22 -42.26 18.90
CA ILE A 7 -8.32 -41.50 19.78
C ILE A 7 -9.20 -40.60 20.64
N ALA A 8 -9.20 -40.93 21.93
CA ALA A 8 -9.82 -40.17 23.00
C ALA A 8 -8.73 -39.43 23.79
N LEU A 9 -9.17 -38.34 24.44
CA LEU A 9 -8.59 -37.67 25.62
C LEU A 9 -7.22 -36.95 25.46
N LEU A 10 -7.18 -35.66 25.78
CA LEU A 10 -6.98 -35.22 27.18
C LEU A 10 -7.24 -33.71 27.32
N LEU A 11 -8.21 -33.37 28.17
CA LEU A 11 -8.37 -32.07 28.81
C LEU A 11 -7.35 -31.99 29.96
N VAL A 12 -6.56 -30.91 30.00
CA VAL A 12 -5.85 -30.50 31.22
C VAL A 12 -6.36 -29.12 31.61
N LEU A 13 -7.20 -29.13 32.64
CA LEU A 13 -7.45 -27.97 33.50
C LEU A 13 -6.32 -27.93 34.53
N SER A 14 -5.64 -26.80 34.65
CA SER A 14 -4.82 -26.50 35.83
C SER A 14 -5.32 -25.21 36.45
N ALA A 15 -5.73 -25.36 37.71
CA ALA A 15 -6.22 -24.35 38.60
C ALA A 15 -5.07 -23.60 39.30
N CYS A 16 -5.45 -22.45 39.83
CA CYS A 16 -4.75 -21.48 40.66
C CYS A 16 -3.61 -21.98 41.55
N GLU A 17 -2.53 -21.18 41.62
CA GLU A 17 -1.83 -20.91 42.88
C GLU A 17 -1.68 -19.40 43.07
N LYS A 18 -2.19 -18.94 44.22
CA LYS A 18 -2.06 -17.58 44.73
C LYS A 18 -0.74 -17.50 45.50
N THR A 19 0.13 -16.57 45.12
CA THR A 19 1.20 -16.08 45.99
C THR A 19 0.97 -14.58 46.19
N SER A 20 0.53 -14.25 47.40
CA SER A 20 0.60 -12.93 48.03
C SER A 20 2.06 -12.57 48.34
N THR A 21 2.29 -11.34 48.86
CA THR A 21 3.56 -10.73 49.39
C THR A 21 4.27 -9.92 48.28
N GLU A 22 4.40 -8.59 48.24
CA GLU A 22 4.27 -7.44 49.17
C GLU A 22 3.97 -6.15 48.37
N PRO A 23 3.42 -5.08 48.99
CA PRO A 23 3.30 -3.76 48.35
C PRO A 23 4.59 -2.97 48.53
N GLN A 24 5.38 -2.83 47.46
CA GLN A 24 6.52 -1.92 47.43
C GLN A 24 6.09 -0.57 46.84
N ASP A 25 5.49 0.27 47.69
CA ASP A 25 5.23 1.68 47.40
C ASP A 25 6.55 2.44 47.32
N SER A 26 7.09 2.58 46.11
CA SER A 26 8.03 3.65 45.77
C SER A 26 7.69 4.17 44.37
N ALA A 27 6.71 5.06 44.34
CA ALA A 27 6.28 5.79 43.17
C ALA A 27 7.43 6.68 42.66
N SER A 28 8.24 6.15 41.75
CA SER A 28 9.12 6.93 40.88
C SER A 28 8.25 7.68 39.85
N SER A 29 7.82 8.88 40.23
CA SER A 29 6.99 9.80 39.45
C SER A 29 7.73 10.50 38.30
N ASN A 30 8.98 10.12 38.00
CA ASN A 30 9.81 10.78 36.99
C ASN A 30 9.66 10.25 35.55
N SER A 31 8.80 9.26 35.30
CA SER A 31 8.66 8.62 33.97
C SER A 31 7.66 9.31 33.02
N ILE A 32 6.75 10.16 33.53
CA ILE A 32 5.64 10.70 32.71
C ILE A 32 6.05 11.93 31.89
N ASN A 33 7.12 12.65 32.26
CA ASN A 33 7.47 13.93 31.62
C ASN A 33 8.28 13.80 30.32
N ASN A 34 8.89 12.64 30.02
CA ASN A 34 9.60 12.43 28.75
C ASN A 34 8.67 12.09 27.57
N SER A 35 7.39 11.83 27.85
CA SER A 35 6.40 11.40 26.85
C SER A 35 5.58 12.57 26.27
N ARG A 36 6.11 13.79 26.21
CA ARG A 36 5.40 14.90 25.52
C ARG A 36 6.21 15.62 24.46
N SER A 37 7.50 15.28 24.26
CA SER A 37 8.37 16.01 23.30
C SER A 37 7.94 15.86 21.83
N TYR A 38 7.01 14.96 21.51
CA TYR A 38 6.41 14.85 20.19
C TYR A 38 5.29 15.86 19.92
N LEU A 39 4.67 16.45 20.96
CA LEU A 39 3.65 17.49 20.80
C LEU A 39 4.22 18.81 20.28
N ASP A 40 5.48 19.09 20.57
CA ASP A 40 6.13 20.36 20.20
C ASP A 40 6.66 20.37 18.76
N LYS A 41 6.64 19.22 18.07
CA LYS A 41 7.18 19.07 16.72
C LYS A 41 6.04 19.03 15.71
N PRO A 42 6.08 19.88 14.66
CA PRO A 42 5.03 19.87 13.65
C PRO A 42 5.01 18.53 12.89
N VAL A 43 3.81 17.99 12.68
CA VAL A 43 3.60 16.83 11.80
C VAL A 43 4.04 17.18 10.39
N ARG A 44 4.79 16.27 9.78
CA ARG A 44 5.32 16.34 8.42
C ARG A 44 5.17 15.00 7.72
N GLY A 45 5.23 15.01 6.40
CA GLY A 45 5.27 13.81 5.59
C GLY A 45 6.46 13.80 4.63
N LYS A 46 6.81 12.61 4.12
CA LYS A 46 7.83 12.43 3.09
C LYS A 46 7.48 11.22 2.22
N VAL A 47 7.63 11.36 0.91
CA VAL A 47 7.62 10.25 -0.04
C VAL A 47 8.92 9.46 0.09
N THR A 48 8.84 8.16 0.31
CA THR A 48 10.00 7.26 0.49
C THR A 48 10.29 6.41 -0.73
N GLN A 49 9.27 6.07 -1.52
CA GLN A 49 9.39 5.33 -2.78
C GLN A 49 8.31 5.81 -3.74
N ARG A 50 8.58 5.80 -5.03
CA ARG A 50 7.62 6.14 -6.09
C ARG A 50 8.02 5.53 -7.42
N GLY A 51 7.06 5.31 -8.30
CA GLY A 51 7.35 4.70 -9.58
C GLY A 51 6.16 4.18 -10.36
N LEU A 52 6.53 3.49 -11.43
CA LEU A 52 5.68 2.56 -12.15
C LEU A 52 5.65 1.24 -11.39
N TYR A 53 4.44 0.79 -11.09
CA TYR A 53 4.12 -0.48 -10.47
C TYR A 53 3.19 -1.26 -11.39
N MET A 54 3.13 -2.58 -11.19
CA MET A 54 2.21 -3.47 -11.91
C MET A 54 1.47 -4.34 -10.91
N LEU A 55 0.21 -4.65 -11.22
CA LEU A 55 -0.59 -5.57 -10.42
C LEU A 55 -0.11 -7.02 -10.63
N VAL A 56 0.37 -7.64 -9.57
CA VAL A 56 0.79 -9.05 -9.58
C VAL A 56 -0.38 -9.98 -9.23
N ARG A 57 -1.23 -9.54 -8.31
CA ARG A 57 -2.34 -10.33 -7.75
C ARG A 57 -3.41 -9.40 -7.19
N SER A 58 -4.68 -9.81 -7.29
CA SER A 58 -5.79 -9.22 -6.53
C SER A 58 -6.87 -10.26 -6.26
N ASP A 59 -7.81 -9.92 -5.37
CA ASP A 59 -9.03 -10.69 -5.14
C ASP A 59 -10.17 -10.28 -6.10
N GLY A 60 -9.86 -9.48 -7.13
CA GLY A 60 -10.81 -8.95 -8.11
C GLY A 60 -11.19 -7.48 -7.89
N VAL A 61 -12.15 -7.02 -8.68
CA VAL A 61 -12.70 -5.66 -8.63
C VAL A 61 -13.97 -5.65 -7.77
N VAL A 62 -14.08 -4.70 -6.86
CA VAL A 62 -15.22 -4.48 -5.96
C VAL A 62 -15.82 -3.10 -6.18
N ASP A 63 -17.10 -2.93 -5.86
CA ASP A 63 -17.75 -1.62 -5.87
C ASP A 63 -17.20 -0.75 -4.73
N ASP A 64 -16.76 0.46 -5.07
CA ASP A 64 -16.29 1.44 -4.10
C ASP A 64 -16.78 2.85 -4.48
N PRO A 65 -17.83 3.38 -3.82
CA PRO A 65 -18.38 4.70 -4.14
C PRO A 65 -17.46 5.87 -3.75
N THR A 66 -16.29 5.62 -3.15
CA THR A 66 -15.33 6.67 -2.76
C THR A 66 -14.25 6.93 -3.81
N THR A 67 -14.20 6.13 -4.88
CA THR A 67 -13.29 6.36 -6.01
C THR A 67 -14.01 7.09 -7.13
N GLY A 68 -13.28 7.83 -7.97
CA GLY A 68 -13.86 8.55 -9.12
C GLY A 68 -14.54 7.64 -10.14
N THR A 69 -14.19 6.36 -10.18
CA THR A 69 -14.78 5.35 -11.09
C THR A 69 -15.87 4.51 -10.42
N GLY A 70 -16.09 4.64 -9.11
CA GLY A 70 -17.00 3.77 -8.36
C GLY A 70 -16.50 2.34 -8.16
N LYS A 71 -15.24 2.03 -8.52
CA LYS A 71 -14.62 0.70 -8.46
C LYS A 71 -13.29 0.75 -7.71
N ALA A 72 -12.90 -0.38 -7.11
CA ALA A 72 -11.59 -0.57 -6.50
C ALA A 72 -11.10 -2.02 -6.65
N VAL A 73 -9.78 -2.22 -6.66
CA VAL A 73 -9.18 -3.56 -6.63
C VAL A 73 -9.05 -4.03 -5.18
N SER A 74 -9.56 -5.22 -4.87
CA SER A 74 -9.47 -5.81 -3.53
C SER A 74 -8.14 -6.53 -3.30
N ASN A 75 -7.52 -6.29 -2.14
CA ASN A 75 -6.24 -6.88 -1.71
C ASN A 75 -5.13 -6.91 -2.79
N PRO A 76 -4.83 -5.77 -3.44
CA PRO A 76 -3.85 -5.73 -4.50
C PRO A 76 -2.44 -6.04 -3.97
N VAL A 77 -1.73 -6.91 -4.67
CA VAL A 77 -0.28 -7.06 -4.56
C VAL A 77 0.34 -6.44 -5.78
N VAL A 78 1.13 -5.40 -5.56
CA VAL A 78 1.81 -4.65 -6.60
C VAL A 78 3.31 -4.90 -6.55
N GLN A 79 3.96 -4.86 -7.71
CA GLN A 79 5.41 -4.93 -7.84
C GLN A 79 5.92 -3.66 -8.49
N GLN A 80 6.96 -3.05 -7.92
CA GLN A 80 7.63 -1.93 -8.56
C GLN A 80 8.40 -2.41 -9.77
N VAL A 81 8.13 -1.82 -10.92
CA VAL A 81 8.86 -2.07 -12.18
C VAL A 81 10.00 -1.07 -12.33
N LYS A 82 9.73 0.21 -12.06
CA LYS A 82 10.70 1.29 -12.26
C LYS A 82 10.47 2.39 -11.23
N SER A 83 11.54 2.88 -10.60
CA SER A 83 11.45 4.12 -9.81
C SER A 83 11.56 5.31 -10.74
N THR A 84 10.48 6.09 -10.85
CA THR A 84 10.32 7.17 -11.83
C THR A 84 9.14 8.06 -11.44
N GLU A 85 9.14 9.30 -11.92
CA GLU A 85 7.98 10.20 -11.89
C GLU A 85 7.29 10.29 -13.25
N ARG A 86 7.94 9.79 -14.30
CA ARG A 86 7.37 9.65 -15.64
C ARG A 86 6.72 8.29 -15.77
N ILE A 87 5.42 8.27 -16.04
CA ILE A 87 4.59 7.06 -16.08
C ILE A 87 4.12 6.83 -17.51
N PRO A 88 4.52 5.72 -18.16
CA PRO A 88 4.02 5.40 -19.49
C PRO A 88 2.53 5.02 -19.40
N LEU A 89 1.72 5.55 -20.31
CA LEU A 89 0.31 5.25 -20.45
C LEU A 89 0.11 3.86 -21.03
N ILE A 90 0.03 2.87 -20.16
CA ILE A 90 -0.18 1.48 -20.54
C ILE A 90 -1.23 0.86 -19.61
N LYS A 91 -2.17 0.14 -20.22
CA LYS A 91 -3.24 -0.55 -19.49
C LYS A 91 -2.68 -1.54 -18.46
N GLY A 92 -3.19 -1.46 -17.23
CA GLY A 92 -2.72 -2.22 -16.06
C GLY A 92 -1.48 -1.62 -15.37
N GLY A 93 -0.88 -0.56 -15.92
CA GLY A 93 0.16 0.21 -15.28
C GLY A 93 -0.35 0.98 -14.07
N GLN A 94 0.44 1.06 -13.01
CA GLN A 94 0.06 1.78 -11.80
C GLN A 94 1.10 2.84 -11.44
N MET A 95 0.64 4.06 -11.18
CA MET A 95 1.43 5.09 -10.51
C MET A 95 1.25 4.94 -9.02
N TYR A 96 2.33 4.63 -8.29
CA TYR A 96 2.25 4.33 -6.86
C TYR A 96 3.39 5.02 -6.12
N PHE A 97 3.14 5.40 -4.87
CA PHE A 97 4.18 5.85 -3.95
C PHE A 97 3.94 5.39 -2.52
N GLN A 98 5.06 5.14 -1.83
CA GLN A 98 5.11 4.94 -0.40
C GLN A 98 5.41 6.28 0.27
N TYR A 99 4.74 6.54 1.38
CA TYR A 99 5.02 7.72 2.19
C TYR A 99 5.06 7.39 3.68
N ARG A 100 5.72 8.30 4.41
CA ARG A 100 5.85 8.29 5.86
C ARG A 100 5.33 9.61 6.41
N ILE A 101 4.54 9.57 7.49
CA ILE A 101 4.07 10.75 8.24
C ILE A 101 4.51 10.63 9.70
N TRP A 102 5.08 11.71 10.25
CA TRP A 102 5.61 11.77 11.62
C TRP A 102 5.86 13.23 12.08
N PRO A 103 6.02 13.49 13.38
CA PRO A 103 5.61 12.62 14.48
C PRO A 103 4.08 12.55 14.56
N LEU A 104 3.55 11.41 14.97
CA LEU A 104 2.14 11.19 15.28
C LEU A 104 2.01 10.77 16.76
N PRO A 105 0.89 11.08 17.42
CA PRO A 105 0.68 10.59 18.78
C PRO A 105 0.57 9.06 18.77
N ASP A 106 1.07 8.39 19.81
CA ASP A 106 0.96 6.91 19.93
C ASP A 106 -0.49 6.44 20.15
N GLN A 107 -1.38 7.37 20.51
CA GLN A 107 -2.81 7.16 20.60
C GLN A 107 -3.57 8.28 19.87
N PRO A 108 -4.63 7.96 19.10
CA PRO A 108 -5.07 6.60 18.77
C PRO A 108 -4.05 5.84 17.90
N ALA A 109 -4.06 4.51 17.96
CA ALA A 109 -3.17 3.64 17.18
C ALA A 109 -3.38 3.72 15.65
N TYR A 110 -4.29 4.60 15.20
CA TYR A 110 -4.53 4.87 13.81
C TYR A 110 -4.86 6.34 13.57
N VAL A 111 -4.48 6.86 12.40
CA VAL A 111 -4.82 8.21 11.96
C VAL A 111 -5.71 8.20 10.73
N GLU A 112 -6.57 9.21 10.66
CA GLU A 112 -7.36 9.49 9.48
C GLU A 112 -6.56 10.40 8.53
N LEU A 113 -6.48 10.02 7.26
CA LEU A 113 -5.81 10.78 6.23
C LEU A 113 -6.80 11.06 5.10
N ARG A 114 -6.78 12.28 4.58
CA ARG A 114 -7.52 12.65 3.38
C ARG A 114 -6.58 12.59 2.19
N ARG A 115 -7.03 11.94 1.13
CA ARG A 115 -6.33 11.86 -0.16
C ARG A 115 -7.04 12.77 -1.14
N VAL A 116 -6.26 13.63 -1.79
CA VAL A 116 -6.71 14.39 -2.97
C VAL A 116 -5.91 13.89 -4.16
N LEU A 117 -6.60 13.52 -5.23
CA LEU A 117 -6.03 13.26 -6.53
C LEU A 117 -6.52 14.32 -7.50
N LYS A 118 -5.61 14.90 -8.26
CA LYS A 118 -5.91 15.74 -9.41
C LYS A 118 -5.27 15.10 -10.63
N HIS A 119 -5.98 15.07 -11.75
CA HIS A 119 -5.47 14.51 -12.99
C HIS A 119 -6.01 15.29 -14.18
N PRO A 120 -5.43 15.12 -15.38
CA PRO A 120 -5.98 15.67 -16.62
C PRO A 120 -7.43 15.24 -16.81
N GLU A 121 -8.20 16.04 -17.53
CA GLU A 121 -9.60 15.74 -17.80
C GLU A 121 -9.76 14.39 -18.50
N MET A 122 -10.66 13.55 -17.99
CA MET A 122 -11.06 12.30 -18.67
C MET A 122 -12.57 12.17 -18.73
N THR A 123 -13.07 11.61 -19.84
CA THR A 123 -14.49 11.32 -20.05
C THR A 123 -14.79 9.88 -19.64
N LEU A 124 -15.66 9.72 -18.65
CA LEU A 124 -16.11 8.42 -18.16
C LEU A 124 -17.12 7.77 -19.14
N PRO A 125 -17.37 6.45 -19.05
CA PRO A 125 -18.28 5.75 -19.95
C PRO A 125 -19.73 6.26 -19.96
N ASP A 126 -20.17 6.93 -18.89
CA ASP A 126 -21.49 7.57 -18.79
C ASP A 126 -21.55 8.98 -19.42
N GLY A 127 -20.44 9.43 -20.00
CA GLY A 127 -20.28 10.76 -20.61
C GLY A 127 -19.95 11.86 -19.62
N THR A 128 -19.86 11.57 -18.32
CA THR A 128 -19.42 12.54 -17.32
C THR A 128 -17.91 12.78 -17.41
N VAL A 129 -17.47 13.91 -16.87
CA VAL A 129 -16.07 14.34 -16.89
C VAL A 129 -15.50 14.26 -15.47
N SER A 130 -14.31 13.68 -15.33
CA SER A 130 -13.56 13.64 -14.09
C SER A 130 -12.23 14.37 -14.22
N THR A 131 -11.86 15.11 -13.17
CA THR A 131 -10.57 15.81 -13.04
C THR A 131 -9.83 15.46 -11.75
N GLY A 132 -10.38 14.53 -10.95
CA GLY A 132 -9.81 14.18 -9.66
C GLY A 132 -10.75 13.42 -8.73
N SER A 133 -10.27 13.21 -7.52
CA SER A 133 -11.06 12.69 -6.40
C SER A 133 -10.57 13.27 -5.07
N ASP A 134 -11.47 13.36 -4.10
CA ASP A 134 -11.19 13.88 -2.76
C ASP A 134 -11.96 13.06 -1.74
N TYR A 135 -11.25 12.27 -0.93
CA TYR A 135 -11.89 11.39 0.03
C TYR A 135 -11.00 11.08 1.23
N ILE A 136 -11.65 10.70 2.33
CA ILE A 136 -10.99 10.16 3.51
C ILE A 136 -10.64 8.70 3.25
N MET A 137 -9.37 8.34 3.39
CA MET A 137 -8.89 6.98 3.13
C MET A 137 -9.63 5.97 4.01
N LYS A 138 -10.28 4.98 3.38
CA LYS A 138 -10.96 3.88 4.09
C LYS A 138 -9.94 3.04 4.85
N GLY A 139 -10.27 2.76 6.11
CA GLY A 139 -9.36 2.08 7.03
C GLY A 139 -8.35 3.07 7.59
N LYS A 140 -8.46 3.38 8.88
CA LYS A 140 -7.53 4.28 9.55
C LYS A 140 -6.09 3.75 9.35
N VAL A 141 -5.12 4.62 9.07
CA VAL A 141 -3.73 4.21 8.84
C VAL A 141 -3.07 3.93 10.18
N ARG A 142 -2.52 2.71 10.34
CA ARG A 142 -1.90 2.31 11.61
C ARG A 142 -0.70 3.18 11.94
N VAL A 143 -0.67 3.68 13.17
CA VAL A 143 0.48 4.35 13.77
C VAL A 143 1.33 3.32 14.51
N THR A 144 2.64 3.37 14.34
CA THR A 144 3.58 2.51 15.05
C THR A 144 4.86 3.29 15.30
N ALA A 145 5.25 3.47 16.56
CA ALA A 145 6.41 4.29 16.96
C ALA A 145 6.32 5.74 16.44
N ASN A 146 5.22 6.43 16.77
CA ASN A 146 4.95 7.81 16.39
C ASN A 146 4.99 8.11 14.87
N GLN A 147 4.73 7.13 14.03
CA GLN A 147 4.72 7.29 12.58
C GLN A 147 3.66 6.44 11.90
N ALA A 148 3.19 6.90 10.76
CA ALA A 148 2.36 6.15 9.82
C ALA A 148 3.15 5.93 8.54
N ILE A 149 3.19 4.68 8.07
CA ILE A 149 3.76 4.31 6.76
C ILE A 149 2.62 3.69 5.96
N ALA A 150 2.36 4.27 4.79
CA ALA A 150 1.29 3.82 3.92
C ALA A 150 1.72 3.94 2.45
N TYR A 151 0.91 3.34 1.59
CA TYR A 151 1.05 3.45 0.16
C TYR A 151 -0.24 3.96 -0.45
N THR A 152 -0.13 4.65 -1.57
CA THR A 152 -1.29 5.04 -2.38
C THR A 152 -0.87 5.16 -3.84
N GLY A 153 -1.86 5.20 -4.72
CA GLY A 153 -1.63 5.32 -6.15
C GLY A 153 -2.91 5.32 -6.96
N TYR A 154 -2.74 5.21 -8.27
CA TYR A 154 -3.80 5.11 -9.27
C TYR A 154 -3.41 4.06 -10.30
N GLY A 155 -4.34 3.19 -10.67
CA GLY A 155 -4.17 2.20 -11.73
C GLY A 155 -4.78 2.71 -13.03
N LEU A 156 -4.10 2.50 -14.14
CA LEU A 156 -4.57 2.79 -15.49
C LEU A 156 -5.24 1.53 -16.05
N ASP A 157 -6.38 1.17 -15.49
CA ASP A 157 -7.06 -0.11 -15.75
C ASP A 157 -8.02 -0.03 -16.94
N GLU A 158 -8.49 1.16 -17.31
CA GLU A 158 -9.43 1.39 -18.41
C GLU A 158 -8.91 2.38 -19.47
N ASP A 159 -9.44 2.29 -20.69
CA ASP A 159 -8.94 3.06 -21.84
C ASP A 159 -9.13 4.58 -21.65
N TYR A 160 -10.21 4.98 -20.99
CA TYR A 160 -10.50 6.39 -20.69
C TYR A 160 -9.57 6.98 -19.61
N GLU A 161 -8.84 6.14 -18.87
CA GLU A 161 -7.88 6.59 -17.86
C GLU A 161 -6.50 6.92 -18.47
N LEU A 162 -6.28 6.54 -19.74
CA LEU A 162 -5.02 6.73 -20.44
C LEU A 162 -4.90 8.17 -20.96
N VAL A 163 -4.76 9.13 -20.03
CA VAL A 163 -4.67 10.57 -20.35
C VAL A 163 -3.31 11.14 -19.98
N GLU A 164 -2.70 11.83 -20.94
CA GLU A 164 -1.40 12.49 -20.79
C GLU A 164 -1.49 13.73 -19.91
N GLY A 165 -0.41 14.00 -19.18
CA GLY A 165 -0.25 15.18 -18.34
C GLY A 165 0.04 14.85 -16.88
N ASP A 166 -0.12 15.84 -16.03
CA ASP A 166 0.28 15.75 -14.63
C ASP A 166 -0.83 15.18 -13.73
N TRP A 167 -0.47 14.12 -13.02
CA TRP A 167 -1.25 13.47 -11.99
C TRP A 167 -0.69 13.85 -10.62
N VAL A 168 -1.43 14.65 -9.86
CA VAL A 168 -0.99 15.21 -8.58
C VAL A 168 -1.72 14.54 -7.43
N PHE A 169 -0.96 13.90 -6.55
CA PHE A 169 -1.45 13.28 -5.33
C PHE A 169 -1.09 14.16 -4.14
N GLU A 170 -2.07 14.41 -3.29
CA GLU A 170 -1.87 15.11 -2.03
C GLU A 170 -2.34 14.24 -0.87
N ILE A 171 -1.53 14.19 0.19
CA ILE A 171 -1.93 13.57 1.46
C ILE A 171 -2.07 14.66 2.51
N TRP A 172 -3.27 14.73 3.05
CA TRP A 172 -3.68 15.68 4.05
C TRP A 172 -3.90 14.97 5.39
N TYR A 173 -3.45 15.62 6.45
CA TYR A 173 -3.75 15.22 7.82
C TYR A 173 -4.42 16.41 8.50
N GLN A 174 -5.67 16.21 8.93
CA GLN A 174 -6.56 17.32 9.27
C GLN A 174 -6.62 18.30 8.07
N ASP A 175 -6.55 19.61 8.31
CA ASP A 175 -6.61 20.62 7.26
C ASP A 175 -5.22 21.04 6.74
N LYS A 176 -4.20 20.20 6.92
CA LYS A 176 -2.83 20.49 6.50
C LYS A 176 -2.34 19.50 5.44
N LYS A 177 -1.95 20.02 4.28
CA LYS A 177 -1.23 19.26 3.26
C LYS A 177 0.16 18.90 3.79
N LEU A 178 0.45 17.60 3.88
CA LEU A 178 1.74 17.10 4.35
C LEU A 178 2.64 16.59 3.23
N ILE A 179 2.03 16.03 2.18
CA ILE A 179 2.73 15.42 1.05
C ILE A 179 2.05 15.88 -0.24
N GLU A 180 2.87 16.14 -1.24
CA GLU A 180 2.48 16.29 -2.63
C GLU A 180 3.41 15.43 -3.48
N GLN A 181 2.87 14.65 -4.41
CA GLN A 181 3.62 13.87 -5.38
C GLN A 181 2.98 14.04 -6.75
N THR A 182 3.78 14.49 -7.71
CA THR A 182 3.38 14.60 -9.11
C THR A 182 3.97 13.45 -9.92
N PHE A 183 3.15 12.87 -10.78
CA PHE A 183 3.59 11.98 -11.86
C PHE A 183 3.22 12.61 -13.19
N THR A 184 4.07 12.51 -14.19
CA THR A 184 3.75 12.94 -15.56
C THR A 184 3.49 11.71 -16.42
N ALA A 185 2.23 11.55 -16.82
CA ALA A 185 1.79 10.50 -17.71
C ALA A 185 2.06 10.86 -19.18
N TYR A 186 2.57 9.91 -19.97
CA TYR A 186 2.93 10.13 -21.38
C TYR A 186 2.71 8.87 -22.23
N TRP A 187 2.48 9.03 -23.54
CA TRP A 187 2.46 7.90 -24.45
C TRP A 187 3.88 7.33 -24.68
N PRO A 188 4.15 6.07 -24.30
CA PRO A 188 5.45 5.45 -24.54
C PRO A 188 5.67 5.19 -26.04
N ASP A 189 6.94 5.19 -26.45
CA ASP A 189 7.31 4.75 -27.79
C ASP A 189 7.29 3.21 -27.93
N ARG A 190 7.51 2.72 -29.15
CA ARG A 190 7.50 1.27 -29.44
C ARG A 190 8.58 0.50 -28.70
N GLU A 191 9.74 1.10 -28.46
CA GLU A 191 10.87 0.44 -27.79
C GLU A 191 10.57 0.28 -26.31
N GLU A 192 10.02 1.31 -25.66
CA GLU A 192 9.60 1.26 -24.26
C GLU A 192 8.44 0.27 -24.06
N ILE A 193 7.45 0.25 -24.96
CA ILE A 193 6.38 -0.77 -24.94
C ILE A 193 6.99 -2.18 -25.02
N ALA A 194 7.95 -2.40 -25.93
CA ALA A 194 8.59 -3.70 -26.08
C ALA A 194 9.37 -4.11 -24.81
N ALA A 195 10.07 -3.17 -24.16
CA ALA A 195 10.78 -3.41 -22.90
C ALA A 195 9.84 -3.72 -21.73
N LEU A 196 8.64 -3.12 -21.73
CA LEU A 196 7.63 -3.33 -20.69
C LEU A 196 6.77 -4.57 -20.92
N LYS A 197 6.76 -5.14 -22.12
CA LYS A 197 5.93 -6.28 -22.53
C LYS A 197 5.94 -7.44 -21.53
N GLN A 198 7.08 -7.77 -20.93
CA GLN A 198 7.21 -8.84 -19.93
C GLN A 198 6.39 -8.61 -18.64
N TYR A 199 6.07 -7.35 -18.34
CA TYR A 199 5.23 -6.97 -17.21
C TYR A 199 3.77 -6.79 -17.59
N LEU A 200 3.50 -6.47 -18.86
CA LEU A 200 2.15 -6.24 -19.40
C LEU A 200 1.41 -7.53 -19.72
N GLU A 201 2.11 -8.55 -20.18
CA GLU A 201 1.51 -9.87 -20.36
C GLU A 201 1.24 -10.45 -18.97
N PRO A 202 -0.03 -10.69 -18.57
CA PRO A 202 -0.35 -11.35 -17.32
C PRO A 202 0.14 -12.80 -17.43
N GLY A 203 1.43 -13.02 -17.21
CA GLY A 203 2.09 -14.28 -17.47
C GLY A 203 1.67 -15.33 -16.45
N LYS A 204 0.58 -16.06 -16.74
CA LYS A 204 0.18 -17.36 -16.15
C LYS A 204 0.05 -17.47 -14.61
N LYS A 205 0.34 -16.42 -13.85
CA LYS A 205 0.45 -16.44 -12.37
C LYS A 205 -0.49 -15.48 -11.65
N VAL A 206 -1.22 -14.62 -12.36
CA VAL A 206 -2.43 -14.01 -11.79
C VAL A 206 -3.50 -15.10 -11.79
N GLY A 207 -3.28 -16.13 -10.96
CA GLY A 207 -4.38 -16.97 -10.56
C GLY A 207 -5.37 -16.02 -9.93
N ILE A 208 -6.48 -15.76 -10.62
CA ILE A 208 -7.72 -15.45 -9.94
C ILE A 208 -7.95 -16.71 -9.12
N SER A 209 -7.37 -16.76 -7.93
CA SER A 209 -7.74 -17.76 -6.94
C SER A 209 -9.16 -17.39 -6.58
N ARG A 210 -10.10 -17.83 -7.42
CA ARG A 210 -11.50 -17.94 -7.03
C ARG A 210 -11.41 -18.76 -5.75
N PRO A 211 -11.78 -18.21 -4.59
CA PRO A 211 -11.90 -19.03 -3.40
C PRO A 211 -12.76 -20.21 -3.82
N SER A 212 -12.22 -21.43 -3.68
CA SER A 212 -13.05 -22.63 -3.80
C SER A 212 -14.22 -22.41 -2.85
N ALA A 213 -15.45 -22.61 -3.33
CA ALA A 213 -16.66 -22.46 -2.51
C ALA A 213 -16.57 -23.24 -1.19
N ASP A 214 -15.67 -24.22 -1.12
CA ASP A 214 -15.51 -25.14 -0.01
C ASP A 214 -14.41 -24.74 1.00
N LYS A 215 -13.56 -23.73 0.73
CA LYS A 215 -12.50 -23.29 1.66
C LYS A 215 -12.21 -21.78 1.60
N PRO A 216 -12.69 -20.97 2.57
CA PRO A 216 -12.22 -19.60 2.73
C PRO A 216 -10.73 -19.59 3.12
N PHE A 217 -9.95 -18.67 2.55
CA PHE A 217 -8.52 -18.54 2.85
C PHE A 217 -8.28 -18.29 4.34
N SER A 218 -7.41 -19.10 4.96
CA SER A 218 -6.91 -18.82 6.30
C SER A 218 -5.84 -17.73 6.22
N LYS A 219 -5.81 -16.80 7.19
CA LYS A 219 -4.77 -15.74 7.28
C LYS A 219 -3.33 -16.29 7.31
N LYS A 220 -3.13 -17.57 7.60
CA LYS A 220 -1.81 -18.22 7.63
C LYS A 220 -1.29 -18.66 6.26
N ASP A 221 -2.14 -18.71 5.24
CA ASP A 221 -1.79 -19.22 3.90
C ASP A 221 -1.28 -18.13 2.95
N TRP A 222 -1.00 -16.94 3.47
CA TRP A 222 -0.49 -15.83 2.68
C TRP A 222 1.00 -16.03 2.35
N PRO A 223 1.40 -16.13 1.06
CA PRO A 223 2.80 -16.13 0.72
C PRO A 223 3.43 -14.80 1.12
N ARG A 224 4.49 -14.84 1.94
CA ARG A 224 5.35 -13.68 2.16
C ARG A 224 6.08 -13.40 0.86
N VAL A 225 5.78 -12.27 0.22
CA VAL A 225 6.59 -11.77 -0.89
C VAL A 225 7.94 -11.35 -0.32
N VAL A 226 8.94 -12.21 -0.47
CA VAL A 226 10.33 -11.82 -0.23
C VAL A 226 10.76 -11.04 -1.47
N VAL A 227 10.92 -9.72 -1.33
CA VAL A 227 11.48 -8.89 -2.39
C VAL A 227 12.90 -9.37 -2.62
N GLY A 228 13.13 -10.04 -3.75
CA GLY A 228 14.47 -10.40 -4.19
C GLY A 228 15.31 -9.14 -4.30
N LYS A 229 16.54 -9.18 -3.77
CA LYS A 229 17.50 -8.09 -3.83
C LYS A 229 17.73 -7.76 -5.31
N THR A 230 17.24 -6.62 -5.78
CA THR A 230 17.54 -6.14 -7.13
C THR A 230 19.05 -5.88 -7.17
N GLU A 231 19.80 -6.73 -7.85
CA GLU A 231 21.20 -6.46 -8.15
C GLU A 231 21.24 -5.21 -9.02
N ALA A 232 21.98 -4.20 -8.55
CA ALA A 232 22.17 -2.97 -9.30
C ALA A 232 22.89 -3.30 -10.62
N PRO A 233 22.52 -2.64 -11.73
CA PRO A 233 23.21 -2.86 -12.99
C PRO A 233 24.70 -2.53 -12.81
N GLU A 234 25.52 -3.51 -13.16
CA GLU A 234 26.98 -3.45 -13.18
C GLU A 234 27.41 -2.24 -14.01
N SER A 235 28.14 -1.31 -13.38
CA SER A 235 28.57 -0.07 -14.01
C SER A 235 29.47 -0.39 -15.21
N ALA A 236 29.06 0.03 -16.40
CA ALA A 236 29.88 -0.05 -17.60
C ALA A 236 31.22 0.68 -17.36
N ALA A 237 32.31 -0.10 -17.38
CA ALA A 237 33.66 0.41 -17.27
C ALA A 237 33.97 1.28 -18.50
N SER A 238 34.22 2.56 -18.24
CA SER A 238 34.81 3.52 -19.16
C SER A 238 36.22 3.06 -19.53
N SER A 239 36.38 2.46 -20.71
CA SER A 239 37.70 2.25 -21.31
C SER A 239 38.13 3.55 -21.99
N ASP A 240 38.92 4.34 -21.27
CA ASP A 240 39.58 5.52 -21.80
C ASP A 240 41.09 5.26 -21.82
N LYS A 241 41.67 5.41 -23.03
CA LYS A 241 43.07 5.76 -23.38
C LYS A 241 44.17 4.69 -23.42
N PRO A 242 45.26 4.94 -24.19
CA PRO A 242 45.65 6.19 -24.88
C PRO A 242 45.50 6.21 -26.40
#